data_AF-A0A962AU50-F1
#
_entry.id   AF-A0A962AU50-F1
#
_cell.length_a   1.000
_cell.length_b   1.000
_cell.length_c   1.000
_cell.angle_alpha   90.00
_cell.angle_beta   90.00
_cell.angle_gamma   90.00
#
_symmetry.space_group_name_H-M   'P 1'
#
loop_
_entity.id
_entity.type
_entity.pdbx_description
1 polymer ?
#
loop_
_entity_poly.entity_id
_entity_poly.type
_entity_poly.pdbx_seq_one_letter_code
_entity_poly.pdbx_strand_id
1 'polypeptide(L)'
;MSTYPDELEKQARIVLQDSPEKLAKFLTLTIHVRNDARIKQIGAVPPDPDWLNRRNQEYFAEAAKLLGQTDFQRIFGFASEQPVFLVDPKFAAHGLLKR
;
A
#
# COMPACT_ATOMS: atom_id res chain seq x y z
N MET A 1 -16.05 -1.98 13.04
CA MET A 1 -15.49 -2.56 11.81
C MET A 1 -14.46 -1.56 11.30
N SER A 2 -13.20 -1.67 11.75
CA SER A 2 -12.12 -0.79 11.29
C SER A 2 -11.62 -1.33 9.97
N THR A 3 -11.93 -0.64 8.88
CA THR A 3 -11.34 -0.89 7.58
C THR A 3 -9.83 -0.61 7.68
N TYR A 4 -8.99 -1.59 7.34
CA TYR A 4 -7.53 -1.46 7.20
C TYR A 4 -7.00 -0.10 6.67
N PRO A 5 -7.64 0.57 5.67
CA PRO A 5 -7.21 1.89 5.22
C PRO A 5 -7.19 2.99 6.29
N ASP A 6 -8.07 2.93 7.29
CA ASP A 6 -8.19 3.95 8.33
C ASP A 6 -7.06 3.87 9.36
N GLU A 7 -6.59 2.67 9.68
CA GLU A 7 -5.52 2.47 10.66
C GLU A 7 -4.17 2.96 10.13
N LEU A 8 -3.88 2.75 8.83
CA LEU A 8 -2.67 3.28 8.20
C LEU A 8 -2.69 4.82 8.14
N GLU A 9 -3.82 5.40 7.76
CA GLU A 9 -3.97 6.86 7.73
C GLU A 9 -3.84 7.46 9.14
N LYS A 10 -4.46 6.84 10.15
CA LYS A 10 -4.36 7.25 11.54
C LYS A 10 -2.91 7.19 12.05
N GLN A 11 -2.20 6.09 11.74
CA GLN A 11 -0.79 5.96 12.09
C GLN A 11 0.08 7.01 11.39
N ALA A 12 -0.15 7.26 10.11
CA ALA A 12 0.57 8.30 9.36
C ALA A 12 0.34 9.69 9.95
N ARG A 13 -0.89 10.02 10.36
CA ARG A 13 -1.22 11.27 11.06
C ARG A 13 -0.49 11.42 12.39
N ILE A 14 -0.31 10.33 13.14
CA ILE A 14 0.41 10.32 14.42
C ILE A 14 1.92 10.49 14.19
N VAL A 15 2.51 9.73 13.26
CA VAL A 15 3.96 9.74 13.00
C VAL A 15 4.39 11.05 12.34
N LEU A 16 3.59 11.58 11.42
CA LEU A 16 3.91 12.78 10.64
C LEU A 16 3.23 14.04 11.18
N GLN A 17 2.81 14.05 12.44
CA GLN A 17 2.14 15.20 13.07
C GLN A 17 2.96 16.50 12.97
N ASP A 18 4.29 16.38 12.99
CA ASP A 18 5.25 17.48 12.91
C ASP A 18 5.59 17.86 11.45
N SER A 19 5.11 17.10 10.47
CA SER A 19 5.42 17.27 9.05
C SER A 19 4.15 17.20 8.19
N PRO A 20 3.27 18.21 8.27
CA PRO A 20 1.98 18.21 7.56
C PRO A 20 2.13 18.12 6.03
N GLU A 21 3.21 18.66 5.47
CA GLU A 21 3.50 18.55 4.04
C GLU A 21 3.84 17.12 3.60
N LYS A 22 4.60 16.37 4.42
CA LYS A 22 4.88 14.94 4.16
C LYS A 22 3.61 14.12 4.28
N LEU A 23 2.78 14.40 5.29
CA LEU A 23 1.50 13.74 5.50
C LEU A 23 0.57 13.93 4.28
N ALA A 24 0.41 15.15 3.79
CA ALA A 24 -0.42 15.43 2.62
C ALA A 24 0.05 14.67 1.37
N LYS A 25 1.37 14.66 1.12
CA LYS A 25 1.98 13.90 0.01
C LYS A 25 1.79 12.39 0.18
N PHE A 26 1.91 11.87 1.39
CA PHE A 26 1.74 10.44 1.68
C PHE A 26 0.30 9.97 1.48
N LEU A 27 -0.67 10.76 1.94
CA LEU A 27 -2.10 10.46 1.74
C LEU A 27 -2.46 10.51 0.25
N THR A 28 -1.90 11.48 -0.48
CA THR A 28 -2.08 11.59 -1.95
C THR A 28 -1.54 10.36 -2.67
N LEU A 29 -0.33 9.92 -2.34
CA LEU A 29 0.29 8.70 -2.90
C LEU A 29 -0.58 7.47 -2.63
N THR A 30 -1.10 7.35 -1.41
CA THR A 30 -1.95 6.24 -0.98
C THR A 30 -3.28 6.20 -1.75
N ILE A 31 -3.91 7.36 -1.99
CA ILE A 31 -5.14 7.46 -2.80
C ILE A 31 -4.86 7.08 -4.26
N HIS A 32 -3.73 7.52 -4.81
CA HIS A 32 -3.36 7.23 -6.20
C HIS A 32 -3.22 5.72 -6.44
N VAL A 33 -2.47 5.02 -5.58
CA VAL A 33 -2.27 3.57 -5.70
C VAL A 33 -3.57 2.80 -5.53
N ARG A 34 -4.43 3.21 -4.59
CA ARG A 34 -5.76 2.60 -4.41
C ARG A 34 -6.65 2.79 -5.65
N ASN A 35 -6.63 3.98 -6.25
CA ASN A 35 -7.41 4.25 -7.46
C ASN A 35 -6.88 3.46 -8.66
N ASP A 36 -5.56 3.35 -8.84
CA ASP A 36 -4.95 2.54 -9.91
C ASP A 36 -5.34 1.06 -9.79
N ALA A 37 -5.24 0.50 -8.58
CA ALA A 37 -5.69 -0.86 -8.30
C ALA A 37 -7.20 -1.05 -8.55
N ARG A 38 -8.02 -0.07 -8.16
CA ARG A 38 -9.47 -0.11 -8.35
C ARG A 38 -9.87 -0.02 -9.83
N ILE A 39 -9.19 0.81 -10.62
CA ILE A 39 -9.40 0.93 -12.07
C ILE A 39 -9.06 -0.39 -12.77
N LYS A 40 -7.96 -1.05 -12.40
CA LYS A 40 -7.57 -2.35 -12.98
C LYS A 40 -8.49 -3.51 -12.58
N GLN A 41 -9.23 -3.36 -11.48
CA GLN A 41 -10.29 -4.29 -11.08
C GLN A 41 -11.60 -4.07 -11.88
N ILE A 42 -11.76 -2.95 -12.59
CA ILE A 42 -12.91 -2.70 -13.47
C ILE A 42 -12.68 -3.46 -14.79
N GLY A 43 -12.92 -4.76 -14.69
CA GLY A 43 -12.75 -5.78 -15.71
C GLY A 43 -12.81 -7.11 -14.98
N ALA A 44 -13.57 -8.09 -15.47
CA ALA A 44 -13.82 -9.35 -14.76
C ALA A 44 -12.57 -10.25 -14.54
N VAL A 45 -11.37 -9.71 -14.78
CA VAL A 45 -10.09 -10.39 -14.62
C VAL A 45 -9.35 -9.73 -13.45
N PRO A 46 -9.07 -10.47 -12.36
CA PRO A 46 -8.25 -9.95 -11.28
C PRO A 46 -6.87 -9.56 -11.83
N PRO A 47 -6.29 -8.44 -11.38
CA PRO A 47 -4.98 -8.01 -11.83
C PRO A 47 -3.93 -9.08 -11.52
N ASP A 48 -2.99 -9.25 -12.44
CA ASP A 48 -1.92 -10.23 -12.32
C ASP A 48 -1.13 -10.03 -11.01
N PRO A 49 -0.85 -11.10 -10.25
CA PRO A 49 -0.18 -10.99 -8.96
C PRO A 49 1.25 -10.46 -9.05
N ASP A 50 1.98 -10.70 -10.16
CA ASP A 50 3.29 -10.11 -10.40
C ASP A 50 3.17 -8.59 -10.61
N TRP A 51 2.16 -8.17 -11.37
CA TRP A 51 1.86 -6.75 -11.55
C TRP A 51 1.49 -6.06 -10.23
N LEU A 52 0.67 -6.68 -9.38
CA LEU A 52 0.31 -6.16 -8.06
C LEU A 52 1.52 -6.04 -7.14
N ASN A 53 2.35 -7.08 -7.07
CA ASN A 53 3.56 -7.05 -6.23
C ASN A 53 4.54 -5.99 -6.71
N ARG A 54 4.75 -5.84 -8.02
CA ARG A 54 5.58 -4.77 -8.59
C ARG A 54 5.06 -3.39 -8.24
N ARG A 55 3.75 -3.15 -8.41
CA ARG A 55 3.12 -1.87 -8.04
C ARG A 55 3.27 -1.53 -6.58
N ASN A 56 3.11 -2.53 -5.71
CA ASN A 56 3.30 -2.35 -4.28
C ASN A 56 4.76 -2.04 -3.94
N GLN A 57 5.73 -2.69 -4.59
CA GLN A 57 7.14 -2.36 -4.42
C GLN A 57 7.47 -0.92 -4.85
N GLU A 58 6.92 -0.48 -5.99
CA GLU A 58 7.05 0.92 -6.43
C GLU A 58 6.47 1.88 -5.39
N TYR A 59 5.26 1.60 -4.89
CA TYR A 59 4.63 2.39 -3.83
C TYR A 59 5.50 2.48 -2.57
N PHE A 60 6.02 1.36 -2.08
CA PHE A 60 6.86 1.35 -0.89
C PHE A 60 8.19 2.08 -1.12
N ALA A 61 8.78 1.98 -2.31
CA ALA A 61 9.97 2.73 -2.66
C ALA A 61 9.73 4.24 -2.70
N GLU A 62 8.61 4.69 -3.27
CA GLU A 62 8.21 6.11 -3.30
C GLU A 62 7.89 6.63 -1.89
N ALA A 63 7.14 5.85 -1.11
CA ALA A 63 6.84 6.17 0.29
C ALA A 63 8.12 6.25 1.13
N ALA A 64 9.10 5.36 0.94
CA ALA A 64 10.37 5.41 1.64
C ALA A 64 11.19 6.65 1.28
N LYS A 65 11.20 7.07 0.00
CA LYS A 65 11.83 8.33 -0.44
C LYS A 65 11.17 9.56 0.18
N LEU A 66 9.83 9.55 0.28
CA LEU A 66 9.06 10.67 0.82
C LEU A 66 9.19 10.80 2.35
N LEU A 67 9.09 9.67 3.05
CA LEU A 67 9.04 9.62 4.51
C LEU A 67 10.44 9.61 5.11
N GLY A 68 11.39 8.96 4.44
CA GLY A 68 12.67 8.56 5.02
C GLY A 68 12.54 7.24 5.80
N GLN A 69 13.66 6.57 6.04
CA GLN A 69 13.70 5.21 6.58
C GLN A 69 13.04 5.10 7.98
N THR A 70 13.27 6.09 8.85
CA THR A 70 12.73 6.13 10.22
C THR A 70 11.21 6.28 10.25
N ASP A 71 10.66 7.25 9.50
CA ASP A 71 9.22 7.51 9.49
C ASP A 71 8.48 6.41 8.73
N PHE A 72 9.08 5.88 7.66
CA PHE A 72 8.56 4.72 6.94
C PHE A 72 8.39 3.51 7.87
N GLN A 73 9.43 3.14 8.62
CA GLN A 73 9.36 2.00 9.52
C GLN A 73 8.33 2.19 10.64
N ARG A 74 8.16 3.42 11.13
CA ARG A 74 7.14 3.75 12.15
C ARG A 74 5.71 3.67 11.64
N ILE A 75 5.50 3.94 10.35
CA ILE A 75 4.17 3.91 9.73
C ILE A 75 3.81 2.49 9.30
N PHE A 76 4.75 1.78 8.67
CA PHE A 76 4.51 0.49 8.05
C PHE A 76 4.89 -0.72 8.93
N GLY A 77 5.70 -0.50 9.97
CA GLY A 77 6.14 -1.57 10.88
C GLY A 77 7.23 -2.48 10.32
N PHE A 78 7.76 -2.19 9.13
CA PHE A 78 8.87 -2.92 8.50
C PHE A 78 9.83 -1.95 7.81
N ALA A 79 11.05 -2.42 7.53
CA ALA A 79 12.08 -1.61 6.87
C ALA A 79 11.80 -1.47 5.37
N SER A 80 12.06 -0.29 4.80
CA SER A 80 11.85 0.01 3.38
C SER A 80 12.66 -0.87 2.41
N GLU A 81 13.69 -1.54 2.92
CA GLU A 81 14.57 -2.44 2.16
C GLU A 81 14.02 -3.87 2.09
N GLN A 82 12.95 -4.18 2.80
CA GLN A 82 12.34 -5.51 2.76
C GLN A 82 11.42 -5.65 1.54
N PRO A 83 11.60 -6.71 0.73
CA PRO A 83 10.67 -7.00 -0.35
C PRO A 83 9.32 -7.41 0.25
N VAL A 84 8.29 -6.59 0.01
CA VAL A 84 6.92 -6.87 0.47
C VAL A 84 6.17 -7.61 -0.63
N PHE A 85 5.75 -8.84 -0.34
CA PHE A 85 4.86 -9.62 -1.19
C PHE A 85 3.45 -9.55 -0.59
N LEU A 86 2.64 -8.59 -1.07
CA LEU A 86 1.28 -8.37 -0.56
C LEU A 86 0.27 -9.38 -1.13
N VAL A 87 0.60 -10.02 -2.25
CA VAL A 87 -0.19 -11.11 -2.83
C VAL A 87 0.71 -12.32 -2.95
N ASP A 88 0.37 -13.39 -2.22
CA ASP A 88 0.97 -14.69 -2.50
C ASP A 88 0.51 -15.11 -3.91
N PRO A 89 1.44 -15.31 -4.86
CA PRO A 89 1.06 -15.64 -6.23
C PRO A 89 0.27 -16.96 -6.31
N LYS A 90 0.32 -17.80 -5.26
CA LYS A 90 -0.45 -19.04 -5.15
C LYS A 90 -1.94 -18.84 -4.86
N PHE A 91 -2.37 -17.69 -4.33
CA PHE A 91 -3.80 -17.42 -4.03
C PHE A 91 -4.54 -16.68 -5.14
N ALA A 92 -3.83 -16.01 -6.07
CA ALA A 92 -4.45 -15.29 -7.19
C ALA A 92 -5.13 -16.22 -8.23
N ALA A 93 -4.82 -17.52 -8.21
CA ALA A 93 -5.41 -18.52 -9.11
C ALA A 93 -6.65 -19.23 -8.55
N HIS A 94 -7.06 -18.98 -7.29
CA HIS A 94 -8.23 -19.64 -6.70
C HIS A 94 -9.38 -18.66 -6.46
N GLY A 95 -9.84 -18.05 -7.55
CA GLY A 95 -11.23 -17.63 -7.62
C GLY A 95 -12.12 -18.86 -7.54
N LEU A 96 -12.58 -19.22 -6.34
CA LEU A 96 -13.80 -19.98 -6.02
C LEU A 96 -13.80 -20.27 -4.50
N LEU A 97 -14.17 -19.27 -3.71
CA LEU A 97 -14.87 -19.57 -2.46
C LEU A 97 -16.25 -20.12 -2.85
N LYS A 98 -16.30 -21.41 -3.15
CA LYS A 98 -17.55 -22.18 -3.07
C LYS A 98 -18.02 -22.10 -1.62
N ARG A 99 -19.24 -21.61 -1.43
CA ARG A 99 -20.07 -22.01 -0.29
C ARG A 99 -20.61 -23.41 -0.55
#